data_AF-A0A5U6HHM0-F1
#
_entry.id   AF-A0A5U6HHM0-F1
#
_cell.length_a   1.000
_cell.length_b   1.000
_cell.length_c   1.000
_cell.angle_alpha   90.00
_cell.angle_beta   90.00
_cell.angle_gamma   90.00
#
_symmetry.space_group_name_H-M   'P 1'
#
loop_
_entity.id
_entity.type
_entity.pdbx_description
1 polymer ?
#
loop_
_entity_poly.entity_id
_entity_poly.type
_entity_poly.pdbx_seq_one_letter_code
_entity_poly.pdbx_strand_id
1 'polypeptide(L)'
;MNTETRPVTGPGFAHPENRAKVISYSGIAAIVPVIPGNISGTQTHIVSARTLHKALGVGRDFTNWIKGRIKRYGFIEGVDYIVVENLSSPKRASSKSRQQTEHDYLISLNMGKETAMVERTEQGRAVRRYFIRCEEELHKATPEKAAALRRELKARITVASYFKPMCAALELQRAEQGKPTQPHHYTTEANMLARIVLGGITARQWAQSNGVAGDPRDHMNALQLEHLSYLEQSNITLIETGQNYHQRKAELMRLSQRWLARHMEASHD
;
A
#
# COMPACT_ATOMS: atom_id res chain seq x y z
N MET A 1 25.21 -8.59 76.53
CA MET A 1 24.97 -7.14 76.36
C MET A 1 24.56 -6.91 74.92
N ASN A 2 23.34 -6.40 74.72
CA ASN A 2 22.84 -5.89 73.45
C ASN A 2 23.64 -4.66 73.02
N THR A 3 23.78 -4.46 71.71
CA THR A 3 23.37 -3.21 71.04
C THR A 3 23.31 -3.46 69.53
N GLU A 4 22.12 -3.28 68.98
CA GLU A 4 21.83 -3.19 67.56
C GLU A 4 22.44 -1.91 66.96
N THR A 5 22.78 -1.91 65.67
CA THR A 5 22.39 -0.85 64.73
C THR A 5 22.73 -1.23 63.27
N ARG A 6 21.88 -0.73 62.37
CA ARG A 6 21.53 -1.23 61.04
C ARG A 6 22.51 -0.83 59.92
N PRO A 7 22.53 -1.54 58.77
CA PRO A 7 23.25 -1.10 57.59
C PRO A 7 22.48 -0.02 56.82
N VAL A 8 23.20 1.03 56.39
CA VAL A 8 22.69 2.15 55.60
C VAL A 8 22.49 1.71 54.15
N THR A 9 21.25 1.79 53.71
CA THR A 9 20.77 1.65 52.32
C THR A 9 21.29 2.80 51.45
N GLY A 10 22.08 2.48 50.42
CA GLY A 10 22.33 3.40 49.30
C GLY A 10 21.10 3.50 48.40
N PRO A 11 20.82 4.66 47.76
CA PRO A 11 19.68 4.79 46.86
C PRO A 11 19.97 4.02 45.57
N GLY A 12 19.38 2.84 45.46
CA GLY A 12 19.29 2.11 44.20
C GLY A 12 18.45 2.91 43.22
N PHE A 13 19.08 3.36 42.13
CA PHE A 13 18.34 3.72 40.93
C PHE A 13 17.77 2.43 40.35
N ALA A 14 16.50 2.17 40.66
CA ALA A 14 15.73 1.12 40.01
C ALA A 14 15.70 1.42 38.50
N HIS A 15 16.42 0.63 37.72
CA HIS A 15 16.17 0.54 36.29
C HIS A 15 14.79 -0.10 36.13
N PRO A 16 13.81 0.56 35.49
CA PRO A 16 12.65 -0.17 35.02
C PRO A 16 13.13 -1.11 33.92
N GLU A 17 13.10 -2.41 34.20
CA GLU A 17 13.20 -3.48 33.22
C GLU A 17 12.05 -3.32 32.22
N ASN A 18 12.25 -2.47 31.22
CA ASN A 18 11.32 -2.34 30.13
C ASN A 18 11.61 -3.48 29.16
N ARG A 19 11.05 -4.64 29.50
CA ARG A 19 10.98 -5.85 28.68
C ARG A 19 10.02 -5.64 27.50
N ALA A 20 10.19 -4.54 26.76
CA ALA A 20 9.63 -4.40 25.44
C ALA A 20 10.46 -5.31 24.54
N LYS A 21 9.85 -6.40 24.06
CA LYS A 21 10.41 -7.27 23.03
C LYS A 21 11.05 -6.37 21.96
N VAL A 22 12.37 -6.42 21.88
CA VAL A 22 13.15 -5.79 20.80
C VAL A 22 12.70 -6.47 19.51
N ILE A 23 11.72 -5.89 18.84
CA ILE A 23 11.37 -6.26 17.48
C ILE A 23 12.59 -5.84 16.67
N SER A 24 13.40 -6.82 16.27
CA SER A 24 14.58 -6.64 15.43
C SER A 24 14.14 -5.96 14.12
N TYR A 25 14.27 -4.65 14.03
CA TYR A 25 14.06 -3.93 12.78
C TYR A 25 15.31 -4.12 11.90
N SER A 26 15.30 -5.16 11.07
CA SER A 26 16.31 -5.39 10.04
C SER A 26 15.74 -4.97 8.68
N GLY A 27 16.47 -4.10 7.97
CA GLY A 27 16.04 -3.42 6.74
C GLY A 27 16.45 -1.95 6.74
N ILE A 28 15.53 -1.04 6.45
CA ILE A 28 15.81 0.41 6.49
C ILE A 28 16.29 0.91 7.86
N ALA A 29 15.85 0.28 8.95
CA ALA A 29 16.32 0.61 10.29
C ALA A 29 17.83 0.37 10.50
N ALA A 30 18.48 -0.43 9.63
CA ALA A 30 19.92 -0.61 9.66
C ALA A 30 20.69 0.56 9.00
N ILE A 31 20.02 1.35 8.15
CA ILE A 31 20.63 2.50 7.44
C ILE A 31 20.19 3.85 7.99
N VAL A 32 19.03 3.92 8.65
CA VAL A 32 18.50 5.14 9.26
C VAL A 32 17.76 4.88 10.57
N PRO A 33 17.78 5.83 11.52
CA PRO A 33 16.96 5.75 12.73
C PRO A 33 15.48 5.65 12.38
N VAL A 34 14.81 4.66 12.97
CA VAL A 34 13.35 4.51 12.93
C VAL A 34 12.82 4.87 14.30
N ILE A 35 11.86 5.80 14.35
CA ILE A 35 11.31 6.33 15.60
C ILE A 35 9.81 6.01 15.62
N PRO A 36 9.22 5.60 16.76
CA PRO A 36 7.78 5.56 16.88
C PRO A 36 7.22 6.98 16.74
N GLY A 37 6.21 7.15 15.90
CA GLY A 37 5.57 8.43 15.66
C GLY A 37 4.10 8.27 15.27
N ASN A 38 3.46 9.39 14.96
CA ASN A 38 2.06 9.42 14.61
C ASN A 38 1.89 10.11 13.26
N ILE A 39 1.22 9.45 12.32
CA ILE A 39 0.76 10.04 11.07
C ILE A 39 -0.78 10.05 11.13
N SER A 40 -1.37 11.25 11.22
CA SER A 40 -2.83 11.49 11.24
C SER A 40 -3.65 10.64 12.22
N GLY A 41 -3.13 10.40 13.43
CA GLY A 41 -3.81 9.62 14.47
C GLY A 41 -3.43 8.14 14.51
N THR A 42 -2.66 7.64 13.53
CA THR A 42 -2.18 6.26 13.50
C THR A 42 -0.76 6.17 14.05
N GLN A 43 -0.59 5.45 15.16
CA GLN A 43 0.73 5.13 15.70
C GLN A 43 1.48 4.23 14.71
N THR A 44 2.60 4.73 14.20
CA THR A 44 3.40 4.04 13.19
C THR A 44 4.89 4.27 13.40
N HIS A 45 5.72 3.59 12.63
CA HIS A 45 7.15 3.81 12.59
C HIS A 45 7.46 4.84 11.52
N ILE A 46 8.16 5.91 11.90
CA ILE A 46 8.51 7.03 11.04
C ILE A 46 10.02 7.16 10.84
N VAL A 47 10.39 7.75 9.72
CA VAL A 47 11.76 8.02 9.31
C VAL A 47 11.86 9.46 8.81
N SER A 48 12.95 10.16 9.14
CA SER A 48 13.26 11.46 8.54
C SER A 48 13.70 11.26 7.08
N ALA A 49 12.99 11.89 6.14
CA ALA A 49 13.34 11.83 4.72
C ALA A 49 14.73 12.41 4.46
N ARG A 50 15.17 13.44 5.19
CA ARG A 50 16.55 13.97 5.08
C ARG A 50 17.58 12.94 5.49
N THR A 51 17.32 12.21 6.57
CA THR A 51 18.24 11.18 7.04
C THR A 51 18.31 10.03 6.04
N LEU A 52 17.16 9.64 5.47
CA LEU A 52 17.09 8.64 4.41
C LEU A 52 17.80 9.08 3.13
N HIS A 53 17.59 10.32 2.68
CA HIS A 53 18.27 10.92 1.52
C HIS A 53 19.79 10.80 1.63
N LYS A 54 20.32 11.19 2.79
CA LYS A 54 21.74 11.16 3.09
C LYS A 54 22.28 9.72 3.16
N ALA A 55 21.57 8.83 3.86
CA ALA A 55 21.94 7.43 3.98
C ALA A 55 21.93 6.69 2.64
N LEU A 56 21.00 7.04 1.75
CA LEU A 56 20.92 6.45 0.41
C LEU A 56 21.97 7.00 -0.56
N GLY A 57 22.72 8.05 -0.20
CA GLY A 57 23.74 8.65 -1.06
C GLY A 57 23.16 9.33 -2.31
N VAL A 58 21.96 9.90 -2.20
CA VAL A 58 21.29 10.55 -3.35
C VAL A 58 21.95 11.89 -3.66
N GLY A 59 22.46 12.05 -4.88
CA GLY A 59 23.13 13.28 -5.31
C GLY A 59 22.21 14.45 -5.65
N ARG A 60 20.91 14.20 -5.90
CA ARG A 60 19.92 15.26 -6.17
C ARG A 60 19.65 16.07 -4.89
N ASP A 61 19.39 17.37 -5.01
CA ASP A 61 19.00 18.20 -3.87
C ASP A 61 17.74 17.63 -3.17
N PHE A 62 17.73 17.72 -1.84
CA PHE A 62 16.72 17.08 -1.00
C PHE A 62 15.28 17.50 -1.38
N THR A 63 15.05 18.80 -1.56
CA THR A 63 13.69 19.34 -1.81
C THR A 63 13.12 18.86 -3.13
N ASN A 64 13.88 18.94 -4.23
CA ASN A 64 13.43 18.43 -5.52
C ASN A 64 13.36 16.91 -5.55
N TRP A 65 14.22 16.23 -4.78
CA TRP A 65 14.17 14.79 -4.64
C TRP A 65 12.87 14.34 -3.97
N ILE A 66 12.58 14.80 -2.75
CA ILE A 66 11.43 14.31 -1.98
C ILE A 66 10.10 14.70 -2.65
N LYS A 67 9.96 15.94 -3.14
CA LYS A 67 8.78 16.37 -3.92
C LYS A 67 8.61 15.54 -5.20
N GLY A 68 9.72 15.23 -5.86
CA GLY A 68 9.73 14.39 -7.06
C GLY A 68 9.29 12.94 -6.77
N ARG A 69 9.68 12.38 -5.61
CA ARG A 69 9.28 11.04 -5.18
C ARG A 69 7.81 10.99 -4.78
N ILE A 70 7.36 11.94 -3.96
CA ILE A 70 5.94 12.10 -3.59
C ILE A 70 5.06 12.14 -4.83
N LYS A 71 5.37 13.04 -5.78
CA LYS A 71 4.58 13.17 -7.01
C LYS A 71 4.62 11.93 -7.90
N ARG A 72 5.78 11.29 -8.06
CA ARG A 72 5.95 10.17 -9.00
C ARG A 72 5.27 8.89 -8.52
N TYR A 73 5.33 8.61 -7.22
CA TYR A 73 4.80 7.37 -6.64
C TYR A 73 3.44 7.56 -5.97
N GLY A 74 2.91 8.78 -5.93
CA GLY A 74 1.56 9.06 -5.45
C GLY A 74 1.41 8.98 -3.93
N PHE A 75 2.48 9.26 -3.18
CA PHE A 75 2.42 9.27 -1.71
C PHE A 75 1.47 10.37 -1.21
N ILE A 76 0.67 10.04 -0.21
CA ILE A 76 -0.43 10.88 0.29
C ILE A 76 -0.04 11.52 1.62
N GLU A 77 -0.21 12.85 1.71
CA GLU A 77 -0.02 13.57 2.97
C GLU A 77 -1.03 13.11 4.03
N GLY A 78 -0.55 12.90 5.24
CA GLY A 78 -1.35 12.36 6.33
C GLY A 78 -1.61 10.86 6.25
N VAL A 79 -1.07 10.15 5.27
CA VAL A 79 -1.06 8.68 5.21
C VAL A 79 0.39 8.18 5.16
N ASP A 80 1.14 8.66 4.18
CA ASP A 80 2.52 8.23 3.93
C ASP A 80 3.53 9.16 4.57
N TYR A 81 3.20 10.45 4.75
CA TYR A 81 4.11 11.42 5.34
C TYR A 81 3.39 12.61 5.99
N ILE A 82 4.12 13.34 6.82
CA ILE A 82 3.78 14.69 7.29
C ILE A 82 4.98 15.63 7.07
N VAL A 83 4.71 16.91 6.85
CA VAL A 83 5.76 17.94 6.75
C VAL A 83 6.01 18.53 8.13
N VAL A 84 7.28 18.62 8.51
CA VAL A 84 7.70 19.27 9.76
C VAL A 84 8.66 20.40 9.48
N GLU A 85 8.52 21.48 10.23
CA GLU A 85 9.41 22.62 10.18
C GLU A 85 10.46 22.50 11.28
N ASN A 86 11.73 22.49 10.89
CA ASN A 86 12.86 22.55 11.80
C ASN A 86 13.55 23.90 11.68
N LEU A 87 14.19 24.37 12.75
CA LEU A 87 15.07 25.54 12.69
C LEU A 87 16.47 25.10 12.26
N SER A 88 16.99 25.66 11.17
CA SER A 88 18.36 25.38 10.73
C SER A 88 19.36 25.84 11.80
N SER A 89 20.44 25.09 12.01
CA SER A 89 21.54 25.56 12.85
C SER A 89 22.25 26.75 12.19
N PRO A 90 22.53 27.85 12.91
CA PRO A 90 23.22 29.02 12.36
C PRO A 90 24.62 28.64 11.83
N LYS A 91 24.92 29.03 10.58
CA LYS A 91 26.27 28.84 10.01
C LYS A 91 27.24 29.80 10.72
N ARG A 92 28.01 29.26 11.66
CA ARG A 92 29.00 30.00 12.48
C ARG A 92 30.03 30.83 11.70
N ALA A 93 30.19 30.61 10.39
CA ALA A 93 31.16 31.29 9.53
C ALA A 93 30.60 32.43 8.65
N SER A 94 29.34 32.85 8.83
CA SER A 94 28.72 33.94 8.05
C SER A 94 28.19 35.06 8.95
N SER A 95 28.59 36.30 8.65
CA SER A 95 28.07 37.51 9.30
C SER A 95 26.58 37.77 9.03
N LYS A 96 25.95 37.00 8.12
CA LYS A 96 24.51 36.98 7.83
C LYS A 96 23.83 35.68 8.28
N SER A 97 24.29 35.09 9.38
CA SER A 97 23.74 33.84 9.92
C SER A 97 22.38 34.05 10.60
N ARG A 98 21.29 34.14 9.82
CA ARG A 98 19.93 34.02 10.34
C ARG A 98 19.49 32.54 10.31
N GLN A 99 18.81 32.07 11.36
CA GLN A 99 18.15 30.77 11.32
C GLN A 99 17.12 30.76 10.18
N GLN A 100 17.22 29.78 9.29
CA GLN A 100 16.24 29.53 8.25
C GLN A 100 15.32 28.40 8.69
N THR A 101 14.04 28.51 8.35
CA THR A 101 13.10 27.39 8.47
C THR A 101 13.50 26.33 7.44
N GLU A 102 13.81 25.14 7.93
CA GLU A 102 14.18 23.98 7.12
C GLU A 102 13.07 22.94 7.20
N HIS A 103 12.42 22.65 6.07
CA HIS A 103 11.39 21.61 6.01
C HIS A 103 12.05 20.22 5.99
N ASP A 104 11.54 19.30 6.81
CA ASP A 104 11.76 17.86 6.68
C ASP A 104 10.42 17.16 6.46
N TYR A 105 10.47 15.94 5.95
CA TYR A 105 9.32 15.08 5.73
C TYR A 105 9.48 13.87 6.63
N LEU A 106 8.59 13.71 7.61
CA LEU A 106 8.52 12.49 8.41
C LEU A 106 7.67 11.50 7.61
N ILE A 107 8.33 10.49 7.07
CA ILE A 107 7.72 9.49 6.19
C ILE A 107 7.46 8.21 6.97
N SER A 108 6.42 7.48 6.59
CA SER A 108 6.14 6.14 7.09
C SER A 108 7.29 5.20 6.73
N LEU A 109 7.47 4.17 7.54
CA LEU A 109 8.47 3.14 7.26
C LEU A 109 8.25 2.47 5.89
N ASN A 110 7.00 2.31 5.44
CA ASN A 110 6.67 1.73 4.15
C ASN A 110 7.04 2.67 2.99
N MET A 111 6.68 3.95 3.07
CA MET A 111 7.12 4.96 2.11
C MET A 111 8.65 5.02 2.02
N GLY A 112 9.35 4.92 3.15
CA GLY A 112 10.80 4.82 3.19
C GLY A 112 11.34 3.61 2.44
N LYS A 113 10.73 2.43 2.62
CA LYS A 113 11.11 1.17 1.95
C LYS A 113 10.98 1.31 0.44
N GLU A 114 9.83 1.77 -0.03
CA GLU A 114 9.57 1.99 -1.44
C GLU A 114 10.56 3.00 -2.04
N THR A 115 10.78 4.12 -1.35
CA THR A 115 11.73 5.16 -1.77
C THR A 115 13.14 4.58 -1.90
N ALA A 116 13.63 3.83 -0.92
CA ALA A 116 14.95 3.20 -0.97
C ALA A 116 15.06 2.17 -2.11
N MET A 117 14.00 1.39 -2.36
CA MET A 117 14.00 0.38 -3.41
C MET A 117 14.09 1.00 -4.81
N VAL A 118 13.50 2.17 -5.04
CA VAL A 118 13.52 2.83 -6.36
C VAL A 118 14.77 3.67 -6.61
N GLU A 119 15.59 3.91 -5.57
CA GLU A 119 16.84 4.65 -5.74
C GLU A 119 17.90 3.83 -6.51
N ARG A 120 18.53 4.49 -7.47
CA ARG A 120 19.62 3.92 -8.28
C ARG A 120 20.98 4.12 -7.62
N THR A 121 21.06 3.86 -6.32
CA THR A 121 22.29 3.95 -5.53
C THR A 121 22.73 2.56 -5.05
N GLU A 122 23.96 2.44 -4.56
CA GLU A 122 24.47 1.18 -4.01
C GLU A 122 23.66 0.75 -2.77
N GLN A 123 23.29 1.72 -1.94
CA GLN A 123 22.45 1.53 -0.76
C GLN A 123 21.05 1.09 -1.17
N GLY A 124 20.43 1.74 -2.17
CA GLY A 124 19.15 1.30 -2.72
C GLY A 124 19.22 -0.12 -3.32
N ARG A 125 20.34 -0.49 -3.95
CA ARG A 125 20.59 -1.88 -4.41
C ARG A 125 20.72 -2.86 -3.24
N ALA A 126 21.42 -2.50 -2.17
CA ALA A 126 21.55 -3.33 -0.99
C ALA A 126 20.19 -3.57 -0.32
N VAL A 127 19.37 -2.53 -0.18
CA VAL A 127 18.01 -2.62 0.35
C VAL A 127 17.15 -3.55 -0.49
N ARG A 128 17.15 -3.42 -1.83
CA ARG A 128 16.42 -4.33 -2.72
C ARG A 128 16.85 -5.80 -2.54
N ARG A 129 18.16 -6.07 -2.54
CA ARG A 129 18.70 -7.44 -2.36
C ARG A 129 18.28 -8.04 -1.02
N TYR A 130 18.27 -7.24 0.04
CA TYR A 130 17.79 -7.66 1.35
C TYR A 130 16.33 -8.11 1.29
N PHE A 131 15.43 -7.30 0.72
CA PHE A 131 14.01 -7.65 0.65
C PHE A 131 13.70 -8.82 -0.27
N ILE A 132 14.44 -8.99 -1.37
CA ILE A 132 14.36 -10.19 -2.23
C ILE A 132 14.72 -11.44 -1.40
N ARG A 133 15.84 -11.40 -0.68
CA ARG A 133 16.24 -12.51 0.19
C ARG A 133 15.20 -12.80 1.27
N CYS A 134 14.60 -11.78 1.87
CA CYS A 134 13.50 -11.98 2.82
C CYS A 134 12.30 -12.70 2.20
N GLU A 135 11.92 -12.38 0.96
CA GLU A 135 10.85 -13.08 0.24
C GLU A 135 11.22 -14.54 -0.04
N GLU A 136 12.45 -14.80 -0.47
CA GLU A 136 12.97 -16.16 -0.69
C GLU A 136 12.96 -16.99 0.61
N GLU A 137 13.40 -16.41 1.73
CA GLU A 137 13.41 -17.08 3.02
C GLU A 137 11.99 -17.28 3.58
N LEU A 138 11.08 -16.32 3.37
CA LEU A 138 9.66 -16.49 3.72
C LEU A 138 9.04 -17.64 2.94
N HIS A 139 9.39 -17.78 1.66
CA HIS A 139 8.94 -18.88 0.83
C HIS A 139 9.39 -20.24 1.35
N LYS A 140 10.66 -20.35 1.80
CA LYS A 140 11.20 -21.58 2.38
C LYS A 140 10.60 -21.88 3.75
N ALA A 141 10.49 -20.88 4.62
CA ALA A 141 10.06 -21.05 6.00
C ALA A 141 8.55 -21.28 6.14
N THR A 142 7.74 -20.59 5.33
CA THR A 142 6.28 -20.66 5.39
C THR A 142 5.69 -20.65 3.98
N PRO A 143 5.75 -21.78 3.25
CA PRO A 143 5.31 -21.84 1.86
C PRO A 143 3.84 -21.47 1.69
N GLU A 144 2.97 -21.84 2.63
CA GLU A 144 1.53 -21.50 2.60
C GLU A 144 1.29 -19.98 2.68
N LYS A 145 1.94 -19.29 3.62
CA LYS A 145 1.82 -17.82 3.75
C LYS A 145 2.39 -17.11 2.52
N ALA A 146 3.52 -17.58 2.01
CA ALA A 146 4.10 -17.04 0.80
C ALA A 146 3.19 -17.26 -0.42
N ALA A 147 2.56 -18.43 -0.53
CA ALA A 147 1.57 -18.72 -1.58
C ALA A 147 0.34 -17.81 -1.48
N ALA A 148 -0.17 -17.55 -0.27
CA ALA A 148 -1.29 -16.65 -0.04
C ALA A 148 -0.96 -15.20 -0.47
N LEU A 149 0.21 -14.68 -0.07
CA LEU A 149 0.67 -13.35 -0.47
C LEU A 149 0.86 -13.24 -1.99
N ARG A 150 1.42 -14.27 -2.63
CA ARG A 150 1.55 -14.33 -4.09
C ARG A 150 0.20 -14.38 -4.79
N ARG A 151 -0.76 -15.12 -4.25
CA ARG A 151 -2.13 -15.17 -4.78
C ARG A 151 -2.78 -13.79 -4.73
N GLU A 152 -2.66 -13.09 -3.61
CA GLU A 152 -3.17 -11.72 -3.46
C GLU A 152 -2.53 -10.74 -4.46
N LEU A 153 -1.20 -10.76 -4.58
CA LEU A 153 -0.47 -9.94 -5.56
C LEU A 153 -0.93 -10.25 -6.99
N LYS A 154 -1.04 -11.54 -7.34
CA LYS A 154 -1.52 -11.98 -8.64
C LYS A 154 -2.94 -11.48 -8.91
N ALA A 155 -3.84 -11.58 -7.93
CA ALA A 155 -5.21 -11.12 -8.06
C ALA A 155 -5.28 -9.61 -8.32
N ARG A 156 -4.49 -8.80 -7.60
CA ARG A 156 -4.38 -7.34 -7.79
C ARG A 156 -3.89 -6.98 -9.20
N ILE A 157 -2.82 -7.61 -9.67
CA ILE A 157 -2.27 -7.35 -11.01
C ILE A 157 -3.23 -7.79 -12.10
N THR A 158 -3.83 -8.97 -11.95
CA THR A 158 -4.74 -9.56 -12.94
C THR A 158 -5.99 -8.70 -13.11
N VAL A 159 -6.57 -8.24 -12.00
CA VAL A 159 -7.69 -7.30 -12.02
C VAL A 159 -7.37 -6.06 -12.84
N ALA A 160 -6.18 -5.46 -12.70
CA ALA A 160 -5.83 -4.26 -13.45
C ALA A 160 -5.71 -4.49 -14.97
N SER A 161 -5.61 -5.75 -15.42
CA SER A 161 -5.35 -6.10 -16.83
C SER A 161 -6.58 -6.08 -17.73
N TYR A 162 -7.80 -6.30 -17.20
CA TYR A 162 -9.00 -6.48 -18.05
C TYR A 162 -9.91 -5.25 -18.16
N PHE A 163 -9.78 -4.28 -17.26
CA PHE A 163 -10.59 -3.06 -17.30
C PHE A 163 -10.41 -2.27 -18.61
N LYS A 164 -9.16 -2.02 -19.04
CA LYS A 164 -8.87 -1.27 -20.27
C LYS A 164 -9.34 -1.99 -21.54
N PRO A 165 -9.04 -3.29 -21.73
CA PRO A 165 -9.62 -4.06 -22.84
C PRO A 165 -11.15 -4.04 -22.87
N MET A 166 -11.82 -4.16 -21.71
CA MET A 166 -13.28 -4.06 -21.63
C MET A 166 -13.80 -2.68 -22.07
N CYS A 167 -13.15 -1.59 -21.65
CA CYS A 167 -13.48 -0.25 -22.13
C CYS A 167 -13.31 -0.13 -23.65
N ALA A 168 -12.23 -0.68 -24.21
CA ALA A 168 -11.98 -0.66 -25.65
C ALA A 168 -13.04 -1.46 -26.43
N ALA A 169 -13.42 -2.65 -25.95
CA ALA A 169 -14.49 -3.45 -26.56
C ALA A 169 -15.83 -2.70 -26.55
N LEU A 170 -16.16 -2.02 -25.44
CA LEU A 170 -17.38 -1.22 -25.33
C LEU A 170 -17.37 -0.04 -26.30
N GLU A 171 -16.22 0.62 -26.44
CA GLU A 171 -16.05 1.73 -27.37
C GLU A 171 -16.24 1.30 -28.82
N LEU A 172 -15.63 0.18 -29.21
CA LEU A 172 -15.80 -0.43 -30.54
C LEU A 172 -17.26 -0.79 -30.82
N GLN A 173 -17.91 -1.52 -29.91
CA GLN A 173 -19.31 -1.92 -30.06
C GLN A 173 -20.23 -0.71 -30.26
N ARG A 174 -19.97 0.40 -29.57
CA ARG A 174 -20.76 1.63 -29.71
C ARG A 174 -20.46 2.37 -31.01
N ALA A 175 -19.20 2.41 -31.42
CA ALA A 175 -18.80 2.99 -32.69
C ALA A 175 -19.45 2.26 -33.88
N GLU A 176 -19.52 0.92 -33.84
CA GLU A 176 -20.24 0.10 -34.84
C GLU A 176 -21.74 0.45 -34.92
N GLN A 177 -22.34 0.85 -33.80
CA GLN A 177 -23.72 1.33 -33.73
C GLN A 177 -23.88 2.81 -34.11
N GLY A 178 -22.80 3.49 -34.53
CA GLY A 178 -22.80 4.91 -34.85
C GLY A 178 -23.01 5.82 -33.63
N LYS A 179 -22.74 5.34 -32.41
CA LYS A 179 -22.96 6.09 -31.16
C LYS A 179 -21.63 6.50 -30.52
N PRO A 180 -21.50 7.75 -30.04
CA PRO A 180 -20.31 8.16 -29.29
C PRO A 180 -20.26 7.45 -27.92
N THR A 181 -19.05 7.22 -27.42
CA THR A 181 -18.82 6.66 -26.07
C THR A 181 -18.57 7.77 -25.08
N GLN A 182 -19.19 7.68 -23.91
CA GLN A 182 -19.13 8.68 -22.84
C GLN A 182 -18.59 8.05 -21.55
N PRO A 183 -17.93 8.82 -20.65
CA PRO A 183 -17.31 8.27 -19.44
C PRO A 183 -18.25 7.44 -18.55
N HIS A 184 -19.51 7.85 -18.44
CA HIS A 184 -20.51 7.14 -17.62
C HIS A 184 -20.84 5.73 -18.13
N HIS A 185 -20.54 5.39 -19.39
CA HIS A 185 -20.71 4.03 -19.90
C HIS A 185 -19.72 3.07 -19.26
N TYR A 186 -18.45 3.48 -19.15
CA TYR A 186 -17.43 2.68 -18.45
C TYR A 186 -17.77 2.53 -16.96
N THR A 187 -18.19 3.62 -16.32
CA THR A 187 -18.60 3.58 -14.91
C THR A 187 -19.81 2.68 -14.69
N THR A 188 -20.78 2.68 -15.61
CA THR A 188 -21.96 1.79 -15.54
C THR A 188 -21.55 0.32 -15.62
N GLU A 189 -20.67 -0.04 -16.56
CA GLU A 189 -20.15 -1.40 -16.69
C GLU A 189 -19.37 -1.84 -15.45
N ALA A 190 -18.44 -1.00 -14.98
CA ALA A 190 -17.65 -1.29 -13.77
C ALA A 190 -18.54 -1.48 -12.53
N ASN A 191 -19.54 -0.61 -12.35
CA ASN A 191 -20.49 -0.71 -11.24
C ASN A 191 -21.36 -1.97 -11.33
N MET A 192 -21.75 -2.40 -12.52
CA MET A 192 -22.48 -3.66 -12.71
C MET A 192 -21.64 -4.85 -12.22
N LEU A 193 -20.38 -4.94 -12.66
CA LEU A 193 -19.48 -6.03 -12.27
C LEU A 193 -19.17 -6.01 -10.77
N ALA A 194 -18.81 -4.84 -10.23
CA ALA A 194 -18.56 -4.68 -8.80
C ALA A 194 -19.79 -5.09 -7.97
N ARG A 195 -21.00 -4.70 -8.40
CA ARG A 195 -22.23 -5.06 -7.70
C ARG A 195 -22.49 -6.57 -7.70
N ILE A 196 -22.17 -7.27 -8.80
CA ILE A 196 -22.28 -8.74 -8.85
C ILE A 196 -21.28 -9.37 -7.86
N VAL A 197 -20.01 -8.95 -7.89
CA VAL A 197 -18.95 -9.47 -7.00
C VAL A 197 -19.26 -9.21 -5.52
N LEU A 198 -19.84 -8.05 -5.21
CA LEU A 198 -20.16 -7.63 -3.85
C LEU A 198 -21.50 -8.17 -3.34
N GLY A 199 -22.16 -9.09 -4.05
CA GLY A 199 -23.40 -9.70 -3.58
C GLY A 199 -24.62 -8.78 -3.67
N GLY A 200 -24.65 -7.88 -4.65
CA GLY A 200 -25.82 -7.05 -4.97
C GLY A 200 -25.86 -5.68 -4.28
N ILE A 201 -24.96 -5.40 -3.34
CA ILE A 201 -24.84 -4.08 -2.70
C ILE A 201 -24.02 -3.11 -3.54
N THR A 202 -24.26 -1.82 -3.35
CA THR A 202 -23.52 -0.77 -4.06
C THR A 202 -22.13 -0.57 -3.48
N ALA A 203 -21.21 -0.05 -4.29
CA ALA A 203 -19.87 0.38 -3.88
C ALA A 203 -19.89 1.21 -2.58
N ARG A 204 -20.79 2.19 -2.50
CA ARG A 204 -20.95 3.07 -1.32
C ARG A 204 -21.40 2.29 -0.08
N GLN A 205 -22.38 1.40 -0.21
CA GLN A 205 -22.87 0.59 0.91
C GLN A 205 -21.78 -0.36 1.41
N TRP A 206 -21.06 -1.00 0.50
CA TRP A 206 -19.96 -1.89 0.85
C TRP A 206 -18.81 -1.13 1.52
N ALA A 207 -18.47 0.07 1.05
CA ALA A 207 -17.47 0.91 1.66
C ALA A 207 -17.85 1.29 3.11
N GLN A 208 -19.11 1.66 3.32
CA GLN A 208 -19.64 1.98 4.65
C GLN A 208 -19.64 0.76 5.59
N SER A 209 -20.02 -0.43 5.11
CA SER A 209 -20.05 -1.65 5.95
C SER A 209 -18.66 -2.15 6.33
N ASN A 210 -17.64 -1.86 5.52
CA ASN A 210 -16.26 -2.27 5.78
C ASN A 210 -15.40 -1.16 6.40
N GLY A 211 -15.97 0.03 6.63
CA GLY A 211 -15.24 1.17 7.20
C GLY A 211 -14.11 1.69 6.29
N VAL A 212 -14.22 1.48 4.98
CA VAL A 212 -13.20 1.88 4.00
C VAL A 212 -13.66 3.10 3.21
N ALA A 213 -12.72 3.97 2.86
CA ALA A 213 -12.96 5.15 2.02
C ALA A 213 -12.30 4.94 0.65
N GLY A 214 -13.01 5.31 -0.44
CA GLY A 214 -12.47 5.22 -1.80
C GLY A 214 -13.13 4.16 -2.67
N ASP A 215 -12.42 3.70 -3.70
CA ASP A 215 -12.90 2.68 -4.63
C ASP A 215 -12.95 1.30 -3.91
N PRO A 216 -14.09 0.57 -3.97
CA PRO A 216 -14.17 -0.78 -3.42
C PRO A 216 -13.10 -1.72 -3.96
N ARG A 217 -12.68 -1.56 -5.24
CA ARG A 217 -11.65 -2.38 -5.88
C ARG A 217 -10.33 -2.33 -5.11
N ASP A 218 -10.00 -1.19 -4.49
CA ASP A 218 -8.78 -1.02 -3.71
C ASP A 218 -8.81 -1.77 -2.39
N HIS A 219 -9.97 -2.24 -1.95
CA HIS A 219 -10.17 -2.88 -0.65
C HIS A 219 -10.69 -4.32 -0.78
N MET A 220 -10.92 -4.81 -1.99
CA MET A 220 -11.33 -6.19 -2.23
C MET A 220 -10.23 -7.18 -1.83
N ASN A 221 -10.64 -8.34 -1.30
CA ASN A 221 -9.75 -9.46 -1.01
C ASN A 221 -9.38 -10.24 -2.29
N ALA A 222 -8.43 -11.18 -2.18
CA ALA A 222 -7.96 -11.95 -3.33
C ALA A 222 -9.08 -12.68 -4.09
N LEU A 223 -10.03 -13.30 -3.38
CA LEU A 223 -11.15 -14.03 -3.99
C LEU A 223 -12.08 -13.09 -4.76
N GLN A 224 -12.40 -11.92 -4.19
CA GLN A 224 -13.22 -10.90 -4.84
C GLN A 224 -12.56 -10.33 -6.08
N LEU A 225 -11.24 -10.11 -6.04
CA LEU A 225 -10.47 -9.64 -7.19
C LEU A 225 -10.38 -10.71 -8.29
N GLU A 226 -10.16 -11.97 -7.94
CA GLU A 226 -10.19 -13.09 -8.90
C GLU A 226 -11.57 -13.20 -9.58
N HIS A 227 -12.64 -13.10 -8.81
CA HIS A 227 -14.01 -13.09 -9.33
C HIS A 227 -14.25 -11.91 -10.27
N LEU A 228 -13.84 -10.70 -9.86
CA LEU A 228 -13.96 -9.50 -10.68
C LEU A 228 -13.21 -9.65 -12.01
N SER A 229 -11.98 -10.16 -11.97
CA SER A 229 -11.18 -10.41 -13.18
C SER A 229 -11.88 -11.38 -14.14
N TYR A 230 -12.46 -12.45 -13.60
CA TYR A 230 -13.20 -13.44 -14.38
C TYR A 230 -14.42 -12.81 -15.07
N LEU A 231 -15.16 -11.96 -14.36
CA LEU A 231 -16.32 -11.28 -14.93
C LEU A 231 -15.94 -10.17 -15.92
N GLU A 232 -14.87 -9.41 -15.67
CA GLU A 232 -14.34 -8.42 -16.62
C GLU A 232 -13.94 -9.12 -17.94
N GLN A 233 -13.19 -10.24 -17.85
CA GLN A 233 -12.81 -11.03 -19.01
C GLN A 233 -14.04 -11.58 -19.75
N SER A 234 -15.00 -12.14 -19.03
CA SER A 234 -16.22 -12.66 -19.64
C SER A 234 -17.03 -11.55 -20.33
N ASN A 235 -17.11 -10.36 -19.71
CA ASN A 235 -17.85 -9.23 -20.27
C ASN A 235 -17.25 -8.73 -21.58
N ILE A 236 -15.92 -8.77 -21.75
CA ILE A 236 -15.26 -8.46 -23.04
C ILE A 236 -15.85 -9.34 -24.15
N THR A 237 -15.85 -10.66 -23.96
CA THR A 237 -16.40 -11.60 -24.95
C THR A 237 -17.90 -11.38 -25.20
N LEU A 238 -18.67 -11.08 -24.16
CA LEU A 238 -20.10 -10.79 -24.32
C LEU A 238 -20.35 -9.49 -25.10
N ILE A 239 -19.49 -8.48 -24.93
CA ILE A 239 -19.54 -7.24 -25.71
C ILE A 239 -19.21 -7.52 -27.19
N GLU A 240 -18.13 -8.25 -27.45
CA GLU A 240 -17.66 -8.62 -28.79
C GLU A 240 -18.69 -9.46 -29.56
N THR A 241 -19.47 -10.28 -28.86
CA THR A 241 -20.57 -11.05 -29.46
C THR A 241 -21.84 -10.22 -29.70
N GLY A 242 -21.81 -8.91 -29.47
CA GLY A 242 -22.91 -7.99 -29.77
C GLY A 242 -24.04 -7.97 -28.73
N GLN A 243 -23.84 -8.55 -27.54
CA GLN A 243 -24.91 -8.61 -26.54
C GLN A 243 -25.18 -7.24 -25.91
N ASN A 244 -26.47 -6.95 -25.70
CA ASN A 244 -26.88 -5.73 -25.02
C ASN A 244 -26.66 -5.82 -23.49
N TYR A 245 -26.69 -4.67 -22.81
CA TYR A 245 -26.42 -4.58 -21.38
C TYR A 245 -27.26 -5.55 -20.51
N HIS A 246 -28.55 -5.71 -20.80
CA HIS A 246 -29.42 -6.58 -20.00
C HIS A 246 -29.08 -8.07 -20.18
N GLN A 247 -28.80 -8.48 -21.42
CA GLN A 247 -28.34 -9.83 -21.74
C GLN A 247 -27.01 -10.13 -21.03
N ARG A 248 -26.04 -9.21 -21.13
CA ARG A 248 -24.73 -9.34 -20.48
C ARG A 248 -24.87 -9.44 -18.98
N LYS A 249 -25.67 -8.58 -18.35
CA LYS A 249 -25.91 -8.62 -16.91
C LYS A 249 -26.48 -9.98 -16.46
N ALA A 250 -27.48 -10.50 -17.17
CA ALA A 250 -28.09 -11.79 -16.85
C ALA A 250 -27.06 -12.93 -16.94
N GLU A 251 -26.27 -12.96 -18.01
CA GLU A 251 -25.27 -13.99 -18.22
C GLU A 251 -24.11 -13.89 -17.21
N LEU A 252 -23.64 -12.68 -16.90
CA LEU A 252 -22.59 -12.46 -15.89
C LEU A 252 -23.04 -12.88 -14.49
N MET A 253 -24.32 -12.66 -14.13
CA MET A 253 -24.86 -13.17 -12.86
C MET A 253 -24.85 -14.72 -12.82
N ARG A 254 -25.21 -15.36 -13.93
CA ARG A 254 -25.18 -16.83 -14.06
C ARG A 254 -23.75 -17.37 -13.97
N LEU A 255 -22.81 -16.74 -14.67
CA LEU A 255 -21.39 -17.10 -14.63
C LEU A 255 -20.79 -16.89 -13.23
N SER A 256 -21.16 -15.79 -12.56
CA SER A 256 -20.80 -15.50 -11.17
C SER A 256 -21.23 -16.61 -10.22
N GLN A 257 -22.50 -17.04 -10.29
CA GLN A 257 -23.01 -18.12 -9.43
C GLN A 257 -22.24 -19.43 -9.66
N ARG A 258 -22.00 -19.79 -10.93
CA ARG A 258 -21.22 -20.99 -11.28
C ARG A 258 -19.77 -20.89 -10.80
N TRP A 259 -19.16 -19.72 -10.91
CA TRP A 259 -17.80 -19.48 -10.45
C TRP A 259 -17.70 -19.64 -8.94
N LEU A 260 -18.63 -19.04 -8.19
CA LEU A 260 -18.67 -19.13 -6.73
C LEU A 260 -18.87 -20.58 -6.26
N ALA A 261 -19.80 -21.34 -6.87
CA ALA A 261 -20.05 -22.73 -6.50
C ALA A 261 -18.77 -23.58 -6.56
N ARG A 262 -17.99 -23.46 -7.65
CA ARG A 262 -16.72 -24.18 -7.83
C ARG A 262 -15.66 -23.82 -6.77
N HIS A 263 -15.62 -22.57 -6.33
CA HIS A 263 -14.62 -22.11 -5.35
C HIS A 263 -15.04 -22.40 -3.91
N MET A 264 -16.35 -22.55 -3.64
CA MET A 264 -16.86 -23.02 -2.36
C MET A 264 -16.62 -24.53 -2.18
N GLU A 265 -16.86 -25.33 -3.23
CA GLU A 265 -16.55 -26.78 -3.23
C GLU A 265 -15.07 -27.05 -2.97
N ALA A 266 -14.17 -26.35 -3.66
CA ALA A 266 -12.72 -26.48 -3.48
C ALA A 266 -12.18 -25.97 -2.12
N SER A 267 -13.02 -25.36 -1.28
CA SER A 267 -12.64 -24.91 0.08
C SER A 267 -13.10 -25.90 1.17
N HIS A 268 -13.77 -27.00 0.79
CA HIS A 268 -14.30 -28.02 1.71
C HIS A 268 -13.62 -29.39 1.55
N ASP A 269 -12.69 -29.50 0.61
CA ASP A 269 -11.78 -30.64 0.40
C ASP A 269 -10.36 -30.29 0.89
#